data_AF-D8PTQ5-F1
#
_entry.id   AF-D8PTQ5-F1
#
_cell.length_a   1.000
_cell.length_b   1.000
_cell.length_c   1.000
_cell.angle_alpha   90.00
_cell.angle_beta   90.00
_cell.angle_gamma   90.00
#
_symmetry.space_group_name_H-M   'P 1'
#
loop_
_entity.id
_entity.type
_entity.pdbx_description
1 polymer ?
#
loop_
_entity_poly.entity_id
_entity_poly.type
_entity_poly.pdbx_seq_one_letter_code
_entity_poly.pdbx_strand_id
1 'polypeptide(L)'
;DELKEKRAWDFAIAPAKSLPMQAFMLYMSGGGIQIWNLGIVFMLMLGPLQALAKINQAFAPFAPSTATDTKATSTLLLQKLAYLACNLLTIGVGLWKCRSMGLLPAGTADWLPYETR
;
A
#
# COMPACT_ATOMS: atom_id res chain seq x y z
N ASP A 1 25.53 12.64 6.06
CA ASP A 1 24.60 11.77 5.32
C ASP A 1 23.89 10.72 6.19
N GLU A 2 24.51 10.25 7.27
CA GLU A 2 23.92 9.28 8.22
C GLU A 2 22.51 9.66 8.74
N LEU A 3 22.28 10.94 9.05
CA LEU A 3 20.99 11.42 9.54
C LEU A 3 19.88 11.37 8.47
N LYS A 4 20.26 11.57 7.20
CA LYS A 4 19.34 11.46 6.05
C LYS A 4 19.00 9.99 5.79
N GLU A 5 19.98 9.10 5.93
CA GLU A 5 19.79 7.66 5.79
C GLU A 5 18.85 7.09 6.87
N LYS A 6 19.03 7.48 8.13
CA LYS A 6 18.10 7.09 9.22
C LYS A 6 16.68 7.56 8.96
N ARG A 7 16.50 8.81 8.49
CA ARG A 7 15.18 9.31 8.08
C ARG A 7 14.60 8.58 6.87
N ALA A 8 15.42 8.22 5.88
CA ALA A 8 14.98 7.45 4.72
C ALA A 8 14.46 6.06 5.14
N TRP A 9 15.12 5.44 6.11
CA TRP A 9 14.69 4.18 6.70
C TRP A 9 13.39 4.29 7.48
N ASP A 10 13.24 5.35 8.29
CA ASP A 10 11.98 5.61 8.99
C ASP A 10 10.82 5.85 8.02
N PHE A 11 11.08 6.57 6.92
CA PHE A 11 10.09 6.79 5.86
C PHE A 11 9.75 5.48 5.12
N ALA A 12 10.74 4.65 4.82
CA ALA A 12 10.55 3.38 4.13
C ALA A 12 9.64 2.42 4.91
N ILE A 13 9.76 2.40 6.25
CA ILE A 13 9.03 1.49 7.13
C ILE A 13 7.70 2.11 7.62
N ALA A 14 7.49 3.42 7.44
CA ALA A 14 6.28 4.11 7.89
C ALA A 14 4.95 3.43 7.47
N PRO A 15 4.78 2.94 6.22
CA PRO A 15 3.55 2.26 5.83
C PRO A 15 3.29 1.01 6.69
N ALA A 16 4.32 0.21 6.95
CA ALA A 16 4.22 -0.99 7.77
C ALA A 16 3.91 -0.69 9.24
N LYS A 17 4.39 0.44 9.80
CA LYS A 17 4.08 0.82 11.20
C LYS A 17 2.59 1.12 11.41
N SER A 18 1.93 1.70 10.40
CA SER A 18 0.50 2.06 10.46
C SER A 18 -0.45 0.90 10.12
N LEU A 19 0.09 -0.15 9.49
CA LEU A 19 -0.68 -1.26 8.94
C LEU A 19 -1.39 -2.12 10.01
N PRO A 20 -0.78 -2.45 11.17
CA PRO A 20 -1.47 -3.21 12.23
C PRO A 20 -2.71 -2.50 12.76
N MET A 21 -2.63 -1.18 12.95
CA MET A 21 -3.77 -0.38 13.42
C MET A 21 -4.89 -0.36 12.37
N GLN A 22 -4.54 -0.15 11.10
CA GLN A 22 -5.50 -0.17 10.00
C GLN A 22 -6.15 -1.55 9.84
N ALA A 23 -5.37 -2.63 9.90
CA ALA A 23 -5.86 -4.00 9.81
C ALA A 23 -6.82 -4.35 10.97
N PHE A 24 -6.48 -3.92 12.20
CA PHE A 24 -7.34 -4.12 13.36
C PHE A 24 -8.67 -3.36 13.22
N MET A 25 -8.62 -2.11 12.77
CA MET A 25 -9.83 -1.31 12.51
C MET A 25 -10.69 -1.96 11.43
N LEU A 26 -10.10 -2.42 10.33
CA LEU A 26 -10.81 -3.12 9.26
C LEU A 26 -11.42 -4.45 9.75
N TYR A 27 -10.75 -5.16 10.65
CA TYR A 27 -11.30 -6.36 11.28
C TYR A 27 -12.54 -6.03 12.12
N MET A 28 -12.48 -4.97 12.94
CA MET A 28 -13.60 -4.56 13.80
C MET A 28 -14.77 -3.91 13.04
N SER A 29 -14.54 -3.33 11.86
CA SER A 29 -15.60 -2.70 11.05
C SER A 29 -16.61 -3.71 10.47
N GLY A 30 -16.35 -5.02 10.59
CA GLY A 30 -17.25 -6.09 10.15
C GLY A 30 -17.33 -6.26 8.62
N GLY A 31 -18.21 -7.14 8.16
CA GLY A 31 -18.40 -7.49 6.74
C GLY A 31 -19.46 -6.67 5.98
N GLY A 32 -20.06 -5.66 6.62
CA GLY A 32 -21.15 -4.89 6.03
C GLY A 32 -20.69 -4.00 4.87
N ILE A 33 -21.32 -4.15 3.70
CA ILE A 33 -21.13 -3.28 2.54
C ILE A 33 -21.91 -1.98 2.78
N GLN A 34 -21.25 -1.02 3.44
CA GLN A 34 -21.74 0.34 3.60
C GLN A 34 -20.89 1.29 2.75
N ILE A 35 -21.49 2.40 2.30
CA ILE A 35 -20.79 3.39 1.46
C ILE A 35 -19.49 3.90 2.12
N TRP A 36 -19.49 4.01 3.44
CA TRP A 36 -18.33 4.43 4.23
C TRP A 36 -17.22 3.38 4.19
N ASN A 37 -17.54 2.13 4.47
CA ASN A 37 -16.57 1.03 4.42
C ASN A 37 -15.97 0.86 3.02
N LEU A 38 -16.77 1.08 1.97
CA LEU A 38 -16.31 1.02 0.59
C LEU A 38 -15.28 2.12 0.27
N GLY A 39 -15.56 3.36 0.71
CA GLY A 39 -14.64 4.49 0.54
C GLY A 39 -13.29 4.29 1.23
N ILE A 40 -13.30 3.74 2.45
CA ILE A 40 -12.07 3.41 3.21
C ILE A 40 -11.26 2.33 2.47
N VAL A 41 -11.90 1.25 2.04
CA VAL A 41 -11.20 0.16 1.34
C VAL A 41 -10.61 0.64 0.01
N PHE A 42 -11.33 1.51 -0.71
CA PHE A 42 -10.84 2.12 -1.94
C PHE A 42 -9.60 3.01 -1.70
N MET A 43 -9.63 3.87 -0.67
CA MET A 43 -8.45 4.68 -0.31
C MET A 43 -7.29 3.82 0.20
N LEU A 44 -7.57 2.74 0.93
CA LEU A 44 -6.55 1.81 1.41
C LEU A 44 -5.87 1.05 0.26
N MET A 45 -6.57 0.79 -0.85
CA MET A 45 -5.97 0.23 -2.07
C MET A 45 -5.24 1.28 -2.91
N LEU A 46 -5.86 2.44 -3.16
CA LEU A 46 -5.28 3.45 -4.05
C LEU A 46 -4.14 4.24 -3.42
N GLY A 47 -4.17 4.48 -2.11
CA GLY A 47 -3.13 5.23 -1.41
C GLY A 47 -1.74 4.63 -1.62
N PRO A 48 -1.52 3.35 -1.30
CA PRO A 48 -0.25 2.67 -1.54
C PRO A 48 0.16 2.66 -3.01
N LEU A 49 -0.78 2.51 -3.95
CA LEU A 49 -0.48 2.55 -5.38
C LEU A 49 0.05 3.92 -5.82
N GLN A 50 -0.57 5.01 -5.35
CA GLN A 50 -0.08 6.36 -5.60
C GLN A 50 1.28 6.61 -4.93
N ALA A 51 1.48 6.04 -3.75
CA ALA A 51 2.74 6.13 -3.01
C ALA A 51 3.89 5.43 -3.74
N LEU A 52 3.62 4.27 -4.35
CA LEU A 52 4.56 3.55 -5.22
C LEU A 52 4.83 4.32 -6.52
N ALA A 53 3.79 4.86 -7.16
CA ALA A 53 3.96 5.64 -8.39
C ALA A 53 4.83 6.90 -8.18
N LYS A 54 4.81 7.46 -6.97
CA LYS A 54 5.59 8.65 -6.60
C LYS A 54 6.85 8.33 -5.79
N ILE A 55 7.29 7.07 -5.73
CA ILE A 55 8.42 6.64 -4.90
C ILE A 55 9.70 7.45 -5.16
N ASN A 56 10.03 7.73 -6.43
CA ASN A 56 11.22 8.50 -6.79
C ASN A 56 11.14 9.97 -6.36
N GLN A 57 9.94 10.55 -6.30
CA GLN A 57 9.73 11.91 -5.78
C GLN A 57 9.74 11.93 -4.25
N ALA A 58 9.16 10.91 -3.62
CA ALA A 58 9.10 10.78 -2.16
C ALA A 58 10.48 10.58 -1.52
N PHE A 59 11.41 9.91 -2.23
CA PHE A 59 12.78 9.70 -1.76
C PHE A 59 13.76 10.82 -2.17
N ALA A 60 13.38 11.74 -3.05
CA ALA A 60 14.24 12.84 -3.50
C ALA A 60 14.78 13.74 -2.36
N PRO A 61 14.02 14.07 -1.28
CA PRO A 61 14.53 14.84 -0.16
C PRO A 61 15.59 14.13 0.68
N PHE A 62 15.65 12.79 0.58
CA PHE A 62 16.55 11.95 1.38
C PHE A 62 17.83 11.56 0.64
N ALA A 63 18.00 11.98 -0.61
CA ALA A 63 19.18 11.63 -1.40
C ALA A 63 20.49 12.13 -0.73
N PRO A 64 21.56 11.32 -0.77
CA PRO A 64 22.86 11.69 -0.19
C PRO A 64 23.44 12.89 -0.94
N SER A 65 24.19 13.74 -0.22
CA SER A 65 24.76 14.99 -0.76
C SER A 65 25.74 14.78 -1.92
N THR A 66 26.20 13.55 -2.13
CA THR A 66 27.14 13.13 -3.18
C THR A 66 26.45 12.68 -4.48
N ALA A 67 25.12 12.56 -4.50
CA ALA A 67 24.39 12.10 -5.68
C ALA A 67 24.19 13.23 -6.69
N THR A 68 24.79 13.08 -7.87
CA THR A 68 24.64 13.98 -9.02
C THR A 68 23.19 14.07 -9.50
N ASP A 69 22.41 13.00 -9.28
CA ASP A 69 20.98 12.93 -9.57
C ASP A 69 20.18 12.50 -8.32
N THR A 70 19.46 13.46 -7.73
CA THR A 70 18.56 13.28 -6.59
C THR A 70 17.39 12.34 -6.89
N LYS A 71 17.08 12.10 -8.17
CA LYS A 71 15.99 11.25 -8.64
C LYS A 71 16.44 9.90 -9.21
N ALA A 72 17.74 9.61 -9.21
CA ALA A 72 18.26 8.37 -9.79
C ALA A 72 17.63 7.13 -9.13
N THR A 73 17.38 6.10 -9.92
CA THR A 73 16.87 4.81 -9.43
C THR A 73 17.91 4.07 -8.56
N SER A 74 19.20 4.36 -8.79
CA SER A 74 20.34 3.79 -8.05
C SER A 74 20.56 4.38 -6.65
N THR A 75 20.01 5.55 -6.33
CA THR A 75 20.16 6.15 -5.00
C THR A 75 19.15 5.54 -4.02
N LEU A 76 19.65 5.00 -2.91
CA LEU A 76 18.86 4.41 -1.80
C LEU A 76 17.97 3.23 -2.23
N LEU A 77 18.53 2.32 -3.02
CA LEU A 77 17.82 1.18 -3.61
C LEU A 77 17.20 0.25 -2.55
N LEU A 78 17.92 0.03 -1.45
CA LEU A 78 17.49 -0.86 -0.37
C LEU A 78 16.29 -0.28 0.41
N GLN A 79 16.30 1.03 0.68
CA GLN A 79 15.17 1.73 1.32
C GLN A 79 13.94 1.77 0.41
N LYS A 80 14.13 1.95 -0.91
CA LYS A 80 13.04 1.88 -1.90
C LYS A 80 12.42 0.49 -1.98
N LEU A 81 13.23 -0.57 -1.94
CA LEU A 81 12.73 -1.96 -1.90
C LEU A 81 11.94 -2.25 -0.62
N ALA A 82 12.42 -1.77 0.54
CA ALA A 82 11.68 -1.91 1.79
C ALA A 82 10.33 -1.18 1.73
N TYR A 83 10.30 0.04 1.18
CA TYR A 83 9.06 0.79 0.98
C TYR A 83 8.10 0.08 0.02
N LEU A 84 8.62 -0.50 -1.07
CA LEU A 84 7.83 -1.31 -2.01
C LEU A 84 7.19 -2.50 -1.30
N ALA A 85 7.97 -3.28 -0.55
CA ALA A 85 7.47 -4.42 0.21
C ALA A 85 6.39 -4.01 1.23
N CYS A 86 6.59 -2.90 1.95
CA CYS A 86 5.61 -2.40 2.92
C CYS A 86 4.29 -2.00 2.26
N ASN A 87 4.33 -1.30 1.11
CA ASN A 87 3.11 -0.93 0.39
C ASN A 87 2.40 -2.14 -0.24
N LEU A 88 3.15 -3.15 -0.71
CA LEU A 88 2.57 -4.40 -1.20
C LEU A 88 1.85 -5.17 -0.09
N LEU A 89 2.40 -5.18 1.13
CA LEU A 89 1.70 -5.74 2.30
C LEU A 89 0.38 -5.00 2.58
N THR A 90 0.37 -3.66 2.50
CA THR A 90 -0.86 -2.87 2.69
C THR A 90 -1.91 -3.23 1.63
N ILE A 91 -1.50 -3.35 0.37
CA ILE A 91 -2.37 -3.76 -0.73
C ILE A 91 -2.91 -5.17 -0.50
N GLY A 92 -2.07 -6.10 -0.01
CA GLY A 92 -2.48 -7.46 0.32
C GLY A 92 -3.58 -7.52 1.39
N VAL A 93 -3.47 -6.71 2.45
CA VAL A 93 -4.51 -6.60 3.48
C VAL A 93 -5.79 -5.99 2.91
N GLY A 94 -5.68 -4.97 2.05
CA GLY A 94 -6.81 -4.39 1.33
C GLY A 94 -7.56 -5.42 0.48
N LEU A 95 -6.83 -6.21 -0.31
CA LEU A 95 -7.36 -7.30 -1.14
C LEU A 95 -8.07 -8.37 -0.29
N TRP A 96 -7.49 -8.76 0.84
CA TRP A 96 -8.13 -9.69 1.78
C TRP A 96 -9.47 -9.12 2.31
N LYS A 97 -9.52 -7.83 2.61
CA LYS A 97 -10.74 -7.16 3.06
C LYS A 97 -11.78 -7.07 1.94
N CYS A 98 -11.39 -6.70 0.72
CA CYS A 98 -12.25 -6.71 -0.46
C CYS A 98 -12.88 -8.09 -0.69
N ARG A 99 -12.08 -9.15 -0.54
CA ARG A 99 -12.56 -10.53 -0.61
C ARG A 99 -13.56 -10.86 0.50
N SER A 100 -13.25 -10.48 1.73
CA SER A 100 -14.13 -10.70 2.90
C SER A 100 -15.47 -9.95 2.80
N MET A 101 -15.51 -8.84 2.05
CA MET A 101 -16.71 -8.05 1.79
C MET A 101 -17.50 -8.51 0.54
N GLY A 102 -17.03 -9.53 -0.18
CA GLY A 102 -17.68 -10.01 -1.42
C GLY A 102 -17.61 -9.01 -2.58
N LEU A 103 -16.65 -8.08 -2.56
CA LEU A 103 -16.48 -7.07 -3.62
C LEU A 103 -15.71 -7.59 -4.83
N LEU A 104 -14.93 -8.67 -4.64
CA LEU A 104 -14.20 -9.31 -5.72
C LEU A 104 -15.04 -10.42 -6.33
N PRO A 105 -15.15 -10.50 -7.66
CA PRO A 105 -15.86 -11.57 -8.36
C PRO A 105 -15.06 -12.89 -8.26
N ALA A 106 -15.05 -13.48 -7.07
CA ALA A 106 -14.25 -14.63 -6.69
C ALA A 106 -15.11 -15.86 -6.36
N GLY A 107 -16.42 -15.69 -6.17
CA GLY A 107 -17.36 -16.77 -5.90
C GLY A 107 -18.01 -17.28 -7.19
N THR A 108 -18.39 -18.56 -7.21
CA THR A 108 -19.17 -19.16 -8.30
C THR A 108 -20.51 -18.44 -8.52
N ALA A 109 -21.10 -17.88 -7.46
CA ALA A 109 -22.31 -17.07 -7.54
C ALA A 109 -22.15 -15.80 -8.39
N ASP A 110 -20.93 -15.23 -8.44
CA ASP A 110 -20.65 -14.03 -9.24
C ASP A 110 -20.69 -14.32 -10.76
N TRP A 111 -20.51 -15.60 -11.13
CA TRP A 111 -20.47 -16.07 -12.51
C TRP A 111 -21.75 -16.77 -12.97
N LEU A 112 -22.67 -17.04 -12.03
CA LEU A 112 -23.96 -17.67 -12.29
C LEU A 112 -24.78 -16.99 -13.41
N PRO A 113 -24.77 -15.65 -13.58
CA PRO A 113 -25.47 -15.00 -14.69
C PRO A 113 -24.93 -15.34 -16.09
N TYR A 114 -23.73 -15.92 -16.18
CA TYR A 114 -23.06 -16.25 -17.44
C TYR A 114 -22.99 -17.77 -17.69
N GLU A 115 -23.50 -18.59 -16.77
CA GLU A 115 -23.63 -20.03 -17.00
C GLU A 115 -24.82 -20.28 -17.92
N THR A 116 -24.53 -20.73 -19.15
CA THR A 116 -25.56 -21.21 -20.08
C THR A 116 -26.08 -22.56 -19.57
N ARG A 117 -27.33 -22.60 -19.13
CA ARG A 117 -28.13 -23.82 -19.04
C ARG A 117 -29.00 -23.98 -20.28
#